data_AF-A0A0R3QV77-F1
#
_entry.id   AF-A0A0R3QV77-F1
#
_cell.length_a   1.000
_cell.length_b   1.000
_cell.length_c   1.000
_cell.angle_alpha   90.00
_cell.angle_beta   90.00
_cell.angle_gamma   90.00
#
_symmetry.space_group_name_H-M   'P 1'
#
loop_
_entity.id
_entity.type
_entity.pdbx_description
1 polymer ?
#
loop_
_entity_poly.entity_id
_entity_poly.type
_entity_poly.pdbx_seq_one_letter_code
_entity_poly.pdbx_strand_id
1 'polypeptide(L)'
;MVIQNLLHKIRNANFNKMNIQIFFVTIIVNHLLKLSILRHRSFTAQLVRHVSEASFQVQPFKLHRLKSGPSTNVTVTKSDALKMYKQMQVIRKMEQASDLLYKDRKIRGFCHLYAGQEACAVGLYAAKHPDDSIITSYRCHGFTYLVRNSVKEILSELLG
;
A
#
# COMPACT_ATOMS: atom_id res chain seq x y z
N MET A 1 8.28 20.72 20.98
CA MET A 1 9.53 19.93 20.92
C MET A 1 9.45 18.76 19.94
N VAL A 2 8.36 17.97 19.91
CA VAL A 2 8.20 16.81 18.99
C VAL A 2 8.15 17.20 17.51
N ILE A 3 7.45 18.29 17.16
CA ILE A 3 7.29 18.75 15.77
C ILE A 3 8.61 19.22 15.15
N GLN A 4 9.46 19.93 15.91
CA GLN A 4 10.75 20.40 15.41
C GLN A 4 11.75 19.26 15.18
N ASN A 5 11.74 18.23 16.04
CA ASN A 5 12.55 17.02 15.84
C ASN A 5 12.07 16.21 14.63
N LEU A 6 10.77 16.15 14.37
CA LEU A 6 10.20 15.51 13.19
C LEU A 6 10.59 16.25 11.90
N LEU A 7 10.51 17.58 11.90
CA LEU A 7 10.94 18.42 10.78
C LEU A 7 12.45 18.31 10.52
N HIS A 8 13.26 18.16 11.57
CA HIS A 8 14.70 17.95 11.41
C HIS A 8 15.03 16.56 10.83
N LYS A 9 14.31 15.51 11.24
CA LYS A 9 14.40 14.16 10.66
C LYS A 9 13.99 14.13 9.19
N ILE A 10 12.90 14.82 8.81
CA ILE A 10 12.46 14.94 7.41
C ILE A 10 13.49 15.71 6.57
N ARG A 11 14.09 16.75 7.13
CA ARG A 11 15.10 17.59 6.44
C ARG A 11 16.42 16.86 6.19
N ASN A 12 16.75 15.87 7.02
CA ASN A 12 17.96 15.03 6.91
C ASN A 12 17.67 13.61 6.40
N ALA A 13 16.44 13.31 6.00
CA ALA A 13 16.08 12.01 5.44
C ALA A 13 16.84 11.82 4.12
N ASN A 14 17.65 10.76 4.08
CA ASN A 14 18.39 10.38 2.89
C ASN A 14 17.38 9.81 1.87
N PHE A 15 16.85 10.69 1.02
CA PHE A 15 15.76 10.41 0.07
C PHE A 15 16.05 9.30 -0.94
N ASN A 16 17.27 8.76 -1.00
CA ASN A 16 17.64 7.63 -1.85
C ASN A 16 16.86 6.35 -1.56
N LYS A 17 16.34 6.15 -0.33
CA LYS A 17 15.42 5.04 0.02
C LYS A 17 13.93 5.37 -0.21
N MET A 18 13.59 6.64 -0.46
CA MET A 18 12.22 7.11 -0.69
C MET A 18 11.76 6.92 -2.14
N ASN A 19 12.49 6.11 -2.92
CA ASN A 19 12.23 5.82 -4.33
C ASN A 19 11.14 4.76 -4.59
N ILE A 20 10.33 4.40 -3.59
CA ILE A 20 9.53 3.18 -3.69
C ILE A 20 8.09 3.42 -3.19
N GLN A 21 7.15 3.21 -4.12
CA GLN A 21 5.76 2.76 -3.90
C GLN A 21 4.64 3.78 -3.57
N ILE A 22 4.58 4.96 -4.18
CA ILE A 22 3.35 5.78 -4.14
C ILE A 22 2.39 5.50 -5.34
N PHE A 23 2.82 4.79 -6.39
CA PHE A 23 2.01 4.65 -7.63
C PHE A 23 1.82 3.22 -8.19
N PHE A 24 2.17 2.17 -7.45
CA PHE A 24 2.21 0.81 -8.02
C PHE A 24 0.83 0.15 -8.26
N VAL A 25 -0.26 0.72 -7.75
CA VAL A 25 -1.58 0.06 -7.75
C VAL A 25 -2.34 0.25 -9.06
N THR A 26 -2.19 1.38 -9.76
CA THR A 26 -2.93 1.59 -11.02
C THR A 26 -2.35 0.72 -12.14
N ILE A 27 -1.05 0.45 -12.15
CA ILE A 27 -0.40 -0.32 -13.22
C ILE A 27 -0.54 -1.83 -12.98
N ILE A 28 -0.24 -2.36 -11.78
CA ILE A 28 -0.33 -3.80 -11.54
C ILE A 28 -1.78 -4.30 -11.64
N VAL A 29 -2.77 -3.55 -11.12
CA VAL A 29 -4.16 -3.98 -11.20
C VAL A 29 -4.67 -3.94 -12.65
N ASN A 30 -4.36 -2.90 -13.44
CA ASN A 30 -4.77 -2.84 -14.85
C ASN A 30 -3.99 -3.79 -15.76
N HIS A 31 -2.72 -4.08 -15.46
CA HIS A 31 -1.90 -4.99 -16.28
C HIS A 31 -2.19 -6.46 -15.98
N LEU A 32 -2.45 -6.82 -14.72
CA LEU A 32 -2.90 -8.17 -14.36
C LEU A 32 -4.36 -8.45 -14.79
N LEU A 33 -5.26 -7.46 -14.76
CA LEU A 33 -6.63 -7.63 -15.26
C LEU A 33 -6.69 -7.81 -16.79
N LYS A 34 -5.79 -7.20 -17.55
CA LYS A 34 -5.67 -7.45 -19.01
C LYS A 34 -5.21 -8.88 -19.32
N LEU A 35 -4.44 -9.51 -18.44
CA LEU A 35 -4.00 -10.90 -18.59
C LEU A 35 -5.12 -11.91 -18.27
N SER A 36 -6.15 -11.51 -17.51
CA SER A 36 -7.29 -12.36 -17.16
C SER A 36 -8.29 -12.59 -18.30
N ILE A 37 -8.35 -11.68 -19.27
CA ILE A 37 -9.38 -11.67 -20.34
C ILE A 37 -8.95 -12.49 -21.57
N LEU A 38 -7.69 -12.92 -21.67
CA LEU A 38 -7.18 -13.74 -22.77
C LEU A 38 -7.11 -15.24 -22.43
N ARG A 39 -8.08 -15.75 -21.66
CA ARG A 39 -8.14 -17.17 -21.28
C ARG A 39 -9.02 -17.97 -22.23
N HIS A 40 -8.60 -18.12 -23.48
CA HIS A 40 -8.92 -19.27 -24.32
C HIS A 40 -7.95 -19.35 -25.49
N ARG A 41 -6.83 -20.07 -25.31
CA ARG A 41 -6.26 -20.99 -26.28
C ARG A 41 -4.97 -21.62 -25.74
N SER A 42 -4.99 -22.95 -25.74
CA SER A 42 -3.83 -23.83 -25.87
C SER A 42 -2.78 -23.80 -24.76
N PHE A 43 -2.81 -24.85 -23.96
CA PHE A 43 -1.78 -25.28 -23.03
C PHE A 43 -0.48 -25.59 -23.80
N THR A 44 0.42 -24.61 -23.87
CA THR A 44 1.85 -24.87 -24.04
C THR A 44 2.52 -24.45 -22.74
N ALA A 45 3.12 -25.41 -22.04
CA ALA A 45 3.97 -25.20 -20.88
C ALA A 45 5.25 -24.46 -21.31
N GLN A 46 5.10 -23.18 -21.62
CA GLN A 46 6.18 -22.31 -22.03
C GLN A 46 6.81 -21.76 -20.76
N LEU A 47 7.94 -22.37 -20.41
CA LEU A 47 8.97 -21.92 -19.46
C LEU A 47 8.60 -20.60 -18.74
N VAL A 48 8.02 -20.71 -17.54
CA VAL A 48 7.76 -19.55 -16.68
C VAL A 48 9.11 -18.94 -16.35
N ARG A 49 9.54 -17.92 -17.11
CA ARG A 49 10.70 -17.11 -16.78
C ARG A 49 10.42 -16.48 -15.41
N HIS A 50 11.12 -16.94 -14.38
CA HIS A 50 11.08 -16.33 -13.06
C HIS A 50 11.77 -14.97 -13.14
N VAL A 51 10.99 -13.94 -13.48
CA VAL A 51 11.44 -12.55 -13.39
C VAL A 51 11.64 -12.23 -11.89
N SER A 52 12.88 -11.92 -11.49
CA SER A 52 13.25 -11.60 -10.11
C SER A 52 12.89 -10.17 -9.72
N GLU A 53 12.92 -9.25 -10.69
CA GLU A 53 12.63 -7.83 -10.52
C GLU A 53 12.04 -7.21 -11.79
N ALA A 54 11.35 -6.10 -11.63
CA ALA A 54 10.82 -5.32 -12.75
C ALA A 54 11.02 -3.83 -12.49
N SER A 55 11.33 -3.10 -13.57
CA SER A 55 11.55 -1.65 -13.57
C SER A 55 10.39 -0.93 -14.24
N PHE A 56 10.02 0.22 -13.69
CA PHE A 56 8.87 1.02 -14.10
C PHE A 56 9.25 2.49 -14.14
N GLN A 57 8.66 3.21 -15.10
CA GLN A 57 8.69 4.66 -15.10
C GLN A 57 7.44 5.22 -14.44
N VAL A 58 7.63 6.13 -13.49
CA VAL A 58 6.56 6.85 -12.80
C VAL A 58 6.50 8.30 -13.24
N GLN A 59 5.33 8.91 -13.07
CA GLN A 59 5.14 10.32 -13.38
C GLN A 59 5.99 11.19 -12.45
N PRO A 60 6.65 12.24 -12.98
CA PRO A 60 7.40 13.16 -12.15
C PRO A 60 6.48 13.90 -11.18
N PHE A 61 6.97 14.13 -9.97
CA PHE A 61 6.23 14.85 -8.94
C PHE A 61 6.28 16.36 -9.19
N LYS A 62 5.17 17.06 -8.94
CA LYS A 62 5.19 18.52 -8.85
C LYS A 62 6.01 18.93 -7.62
N LEU A 63 7.07 19.70 -7.85
CA LEU A 63 7.99 20.13 -6.80
C LEU A 63 7.59 21.49 -6.23
N HIS A 64 7.81 21.68 -4.92
CA HIS A 64 7.70 22.97 -4.26
C HIS A 64 8.95 23.21 -3.41
N ARG A 65 9.70 24.28 -3.72
CA ARG A 65 10.96 24.66 -3.03
C ARG A 65 12.05 23.58 -3.01
N LEU A 66 12.05 22.69 -4.01
CA LEU A 66 13.08 21.66 -4.21
C LEU A 66 13.68 21.80 -5.61
N LYS A 67 15.00 21.59 -5.73
CA LYS A 67 15.72 21.65 -7.01
C LYS A 67 15.53 20.38 -7.85
N SER A 68 15.42 19.23 -7.20
CA SER A 68 15.23 17.92 -7.83
C SER A 68 14.25 17.07 -7.02
N GLY A 69 13.54 16.17 -7.69
CA GLY A 69 12.62 15.20 -7.10
C GLY A 69 13.25 13.80 -6.94
N PRO A 70 12.49 12.84 -6.41
CA PRO A 70 12.90 11.43 -6.41
C PRO A 70 13.03 10.89 -7.85
N SER A 71 13.71 9.75 -8.00
CA SER A 71 13.88 9.09 -9.30
C SER A 71 12.53 8.71 -9.90
N THR A 72 12.37 8.95 -11.20
CA THR A 72 11.20 8.48 -11.97
C THR A 72 11.34 7.03 -12.43
N ASN A 73 12.54 6.45 -12.34
CA ASN A 73 12.77 5.02 -12.58
C ASN A 73 12.75 4.29 -11.24
N VAL A 74 11.86 3.32 -11.11
CA VAL A 74 11.66 2.53 -9.89
C VAL A 74 11.76 1.05 -10.22
N THR A 75 12.52 0.31 -9.40
CA THR A 75 12.63 -1.15 -9.50
C THR A 75 11.92 -1.78 -8.30
N VAL A 76 11.21 -2.89 -8.54
CA VAL A 76 10.59 -3.69 -7.48
C VAL A 76 10.98 -5.16 -7.65
N THR A 77 11.31 -5.80 -6.54
CA THR A 77 11.54 -7.24 -6.53
C THR A 77 10.21 -8.01 -6.54
N LYS A 78 10.23 -9.24 -7.04
CA LYS A 78 9.05 -10.12 -6.99
C LYS A 78 8.54 -10.32 -5.56
N SER A 79 9.43 -10.48 -4.58
CA SER A 79 9.07 -10.66 -3.17
C SER A 79 8.34 -9.44 -2.60
N ASP A 80 8.85 -8.24 -2.86
CA ASP A 80 8.23 -7.00 -2.37
C ASP A 80 6.87 -6.77 -3.04
N ALA A 81 6.79 -7.00 -4.35
CA ALA A 81 5.54 -6.90 -5.10
C ALA A 81 4.46 -7.83 -4.54
N LEU A 82 4.78 -9.10 -4.28
CA LEU A 82 3.85 -10.06 -3.70
C LEU A 82 3.44 -9.70 -2.28
N LYS A 83 4.39 -9.24 -1.45
CA LYS A 83 4.13 -8.80 -0.07
C LYS A 83 3.13 -7.64 -0.05
N MET A 84 3.41 -6.59 -0.81
CA MET A 84 2.52 -5.44 -0.91
C MET A 84 1.15 -5.81 -1.46
N TYR A 85 1.10 -6.60 -2.53
CA TYR A 85 -0.16 -7.04 -3.12
C TYR A 85 -1.02 -7.79 -2.11
N LYS A 86 -0.41 -8.71 -1.35
CA LYS A 86 -1.08 -9.43 -0.27
C LYS A 86 -1.60 -8.46 0.79
N GLN A 87 -0.77 -7.51 1.25
CA GLN A 87 -1.17 -6.52 2.24
C GLN A 87 -2.36 -5.69 1.78
N MET A 88 -2.34 -5.16 0.55
CA MET A 88 -3.43 -4.38 -0.02
C MET A 88 -4.71 -5.21 -0.13
N GLN A 89 -4.61 -6.47 -0.55
CA GLN A 89 -5.78 -7.34 -0.66
C GLN A 89 -6.38 -7.72 0.70
N VAL A 90 -5.54 -7.88 1.73
CA VAL A 90 -6.05 -8.10 3.09
C VAL A 90 -6.78 -6.87 3.59
N ILE A 91 -6.22 -5.66 3.41
CA ILE A 91 -6.90 -4.41 3.77
C ILE A 91 -8.24 -4.33 3.02
N ARG A 92 -8.26 -4.49 1.69
CA ARG A 92 -9.50 -4.45 0.90
C ARG A 92 -10.58 -5.40 1.43
N LYS A 93 -10.22 -6.66 1.70
CA LYS A 93 -11.17 -7.66 2.18
C LYS A 93 -11.64 -7.38 3.61
N MET A 94 -10.76 -6.89 4.46
CA MET A 94 -11.11 -6.45 5.82
C MET A 94 -12.13 -5.31 5.76
N GLU A 95 -11.91 -4.28 4.95
CA GLU A 95 -12.87 -3.17 4.80
C GLU A 95 -14.22 -3.63 4.24
N GLN A 96 -14.21 -4.57 3.28
CA GLN A 96 -15.45 -5.17 2.75
C GLN A 96 -16.20 -5.96 3.82
N ALA A 97 -15.49 -6.71 4.67
CA ALA A 97 -16.11 -7.39 5.81
C ALA A 97 -16.67 -6.40 6.83
N SER A 98 -15.95 -5.31 7.12
CA SER A 98 -16.43 -4.23 7.99
C SER A 98 -17.70 -3.57 7.43
N ASP A 99 -17.77 -3.33 6.12
CA ASP A 99 -18.98 -2.79 5.47
C ASP A 99 -20.19 -3.73 5.64
N LEU A 100 -20.01 -5.03 5.44
CA LEU A 100 -21.06 -6.03 5.65
C LEU A 100 -21.53 -6.05 7.12
N LEU A 101 -20.60 -6.10 8.07
CA LEU A 101 -20.92 -6.09 9.50
C LEU A 101 -21.60 -4.79 9.96
N TYR A 102 -21.26 -3.66 9.34
CA TYR A 102 -21.91 -2.38 9.59
C TYR A 102 -23.36 -2.37 9.08
N LYS A 103 -23.58 -2.88 7.87
CA LYS A 103 -24.93 -3.04 7.28
C LYS A 103 -25.80 -4.00 8.10
N ASP A 104 -25.20 -5.06 8.64
CA ASP A 104 -25.83 -5.99 9.57
C ASP A 104 -26.08 -5.40 10.98
N ARG A 105 -25.79 -4.11 11.19
CA ARG A 105 -25.93 -3.40 12.48
C ARG A 105 -25.08 -3.98 13.62
N LYS A 106 -24.08 -4.81 13.31
CA LYS A 106 -23.15 -5.36 14.30
C LYS A 106 -22.07 -4.34 14.68
N ILE A 107 -21.53 -3.62 13.70
CA ILE A 107 -20.71 -2.43 13.95
C ILE A 107 -21.65 -1.24 14.10
N ARG A 108 -21.45 -0.44 15.16
CA ARG A 108 -22.28 0.74 15.47
C ARG A 108 -21.43 2.01 15.46
N GLY A 109 -22.09 3.17 15.41
CA GLY A 109 -21.38 4.46 15.42
C GLY A 109 -20.66 4.73 14.10
N PHE A 110 -19.39 5.10 14.17
CA PHE A 110 -18.61 5.51 12.99
C PHE A 110 -17.81 4.33 12.40
N CYS A 111 -17.83 4.18 11.08
CA CYS A 111 -16.99 3.23 10.36
C CYS A 111 -16.43 3.86 9.07
N HIS A 112 -15.18 4.32 9.12
CA HIS A 112 -14.54 5.02 8.00
C HIS A 112 -13.64 4.08 7.20
N LEU A 113 -14.19 3.51 6.14
CA LEU A 113 -13.53 2.44 5.38
C LEU A 113 -12.28 2.91 4.63
N TYR A 114 -11.17 2.18 4.69
CA TYR A 114 -9.93 2.52 3.94
C TYR A 114 -9.95 2.07 2.46
N ALA A 115 -11.06 1.50 1.99
CA ALA A 115 -11.17 0.90 0.67
C ALA A 115 -10.87 1.91 -0.46
N GLY A 116 -9.96 1.54 -1.35
CA GLY A 116 -9.50 2.37 -2.47
C GLY A 116 -8.26 3.22 -2.18
N GLN A 117 -7.79 3.28 -0.93
CA GLN A 117 -6.59 4.01 -0.53
C GLN A 117 -5.44 3.08 -0.09
N GLU A 118 -5.54 1.76 -0.31
CA GLU A 118 -4.59 0.77 0.20
C GLU A 118 -3.16 1.03 -0.25
N ALA A 119 -2.99 1.54 -1.48
CA ALA A 119 -1.72 1.98 -2.04
C ALA A 119 -0.98 2.96 -1.12
N CYS A 120 -1.72 3.92 -0.54
CA CYS A 120 -1.16 4.97 0.30
C CYS A 120 -0.60 4.39 1.60
N ALA A 121 -1.37 3.53 2.28
CA ALA A 121 -0.94 2.93 3.53
C ALA A 121 0.21 1.93 3.32
N VAL A 122 0.07 1.01 2.35
CA VAL A 122 1.08 -0.02 2.08
C VAL A 122 2.37 0.59 1.55
N GLY A 123 2.29 1.54 0.63
CA GLY A 123 3.45 2.25 0.09
C GLY A 123 4.22 3.01 1.16
N LEU A 124 3.51 3.78 2.00
CA LEU A 124 4.14 4.50 3.12
C LEU A 124 4.78 3.54 4.12
N TYR A 125 4.09 2.46 4.48
CA TYR A 125 4.59 1.48 5.43
C TYR A 125 5.78 0.67 4.89
N ALA A 126 5.84 0.42 3.58
CA ALA A 126 6.97 -0.25 2.95
C ALA A 126 8.21 0.65 2.87
N ALA A 127 8.03 1.97 2.74
CA ALA A 127 9.12 2.94 2.66
C ALA A 127 9.67 3.37 4.03
N LYS A 128 8.89 3.23 5.11
CA LYS A 128 9.32 3.68 6.45
C LYS A 128 10.44 2.81 7.04
N HIS A 129 11.22 3.39 7.94
CA HIS A 129 12.09 2.62 8.82
C HIS A 129 11.29 1.97 9.95
N PRO A 130 11.81 0.89 10.57
CA PRO A 130 11.17 0.25 11.72
C PRO A 130 10.85 1.23 12.86
N ASP A 131 11.75 2.17 13.13
CA ASP A 131 11.67 3.13 14.24
C ASP A 131 10.89 4.41 13.90
N ASP A 132 10.34 4.52 12.69
CA ASP A 132 9.53 5.67 12.31
C ASP A 132 8.11 5.56 12.87
N SER A 133 7.63 6.68 13.41
CA SER A 133 6.26 6.81 13.90
C SER A 133 5.29 7.16 12.77
N ILE A 134 4.08 6.60 12.82
CA ILE A 134 2.96 6.95 11.93
C ILE A 134 1.81 7.49 12.79
N ILE A 135 1.22 8.61 12.35
CA ILE A 135 -0.03 9.14 12.87
C ILE A 135 -0.98 9.41 11.69
N THR A 136 -2.27 9.15 11.88
CA THR A 136 -3.32 9.38 10.87
C THR A 136 -4.64 9.71 11.54
N SER A 137 -5.67 10.07 10.77
CA SER A 137 -7.01 10.38 11.27
C SER A 137 -7.86 9.12 11.47
N TYR A 138 -9.17 9.29 11.70
CA TYR A 138 -10.14 8.21 11.94
C TYR A 138 -10.31 7.20 10.79
N ARG A 139 -9.75 7.46 9.60
CA ARG A 139 -9.68 6.48 8.51
C ARG A 139 -8.38 5.69 8.63
N CYS A 140 -8.26 4.89 9.68
CA CYS A 140 -6.97 4.31 10.11
C CYS A 140 -6.83 2.80 9.91
N HIS A 141 -7.92 2.06 9.63
CA HIS A 141 -7.92 0.60 9.63
C HIS A 141 -6.76 -0.03 8.82
N GLY A 142 -6.50 0.48 7.60
CA GLY A 142 -5.39 0.01 6.77
C GLY A 142 -4.02 0.17 7.42
N PHE A 143 -3.76 1.30 8.09
CA PHE A 143 -2.53 1.51 8.85
C PHE A 143 -2.47 0.63 10.10
N THR A 144 -3.58 0.50 10.83
CA THR A 144 -3.66 -0.38 12.00
C THR A 144 -3.34 -1.83 11.65
N TYR A 145 -3.84 -2.32 10.51
CA TYR A 145 -3.51 -3.66 10.02
C TYR A 145 -2.02 -3.81 9.72
N LEU A 146 -1.39 -2.83 9.09
CA LEU A 146 0.04 -2.91 8.78
C LEU A 146 0.92 -2.91 10.04
N VAL A 147 0.50 -2.21 11.09
CA VAL A 147 1.22 -2.16 12.37
C VAL A 147 0.99 -3.43 13.20
N ARG A 148 -0.26 -3.88 13.35
CA ARG A 148 -0.62 -5.00 14.24
C ARG A 148 -0.58 -6.37 13.57
N ASN A 149 -0.70 -6.40 12.24
CA ASN A 149 -0.77 -7.62 11.42
C ASN A 149 -1.89 -8.60 11.86
N SER A 150 -3.00 -8.07 12.38
CA SER A 150 -4.12 -8.86 12.90
C SER A 150 -5.46 -8.27 12.48
N VAL A 151 -6.12 -8.92 11.51
CA VAL A 151 -7.49 -8.58 11.10
C VAL A 151 -8.49 -8.87 12.22
N LYS A 152 -8.24 -9.94 12.98
CA LYS A 152 -9.09 -10.36 14.09
C LYS A 152 -9.20 -9.26 15.15
N GLU A 153 -8.07 -8.73 15.61
CA GLU A 153 -8.06 -7.66 16.61
C GLU A 153 -8.82 -6.42 16.13
N ILE A 154 -8.64 -6.04 14.86
CA ILE A 154 -9.31 -4.86 14.29
C ILE A 154 -10.81 -5.08 14.21
N LEU A 155 -11.26 -6.22 13.69
CA LEU A 155 -12.69 -6.53 13.62
C LEU A 155 -13.32 -6.69 15.00
N SER A 156 -12.60 -7.26 15.97
CA SER A 156 -13.05 -7.33 17.36
C SER A 156 -13.27 -5.94 17.94
N GLU A 157 -12.31 -5.01 17.77
CA GLU A 157 -12.47 -3.63 18.23
C GLU A 157 -13.68 -2.93 17.58
N LEU A 158 -13.92 -3.17 16.29
CA LEU A 158 -15.05 -2.58 15.58
C LEU A 158 -16.42 -3.12 16.04
N LEU A 159 -16.46 -4.36 16.52
CA LEU A 159 -17.69 -4.99 17.01
C LEU A 159 -18.04 -4.60 18.46
N GLY A 160 -17.09 -3.98 19.18
CA GLY A 160 -17.21 -3.64 20.61
C GLY A 160 -17.07 -4.86 21.51
#